data_AF-A0A0A5JGI2-F1
#
_entry.id   AF-A0A0A5JGI2-F1
#
_cell.length_a   1.000
_cell.length_b   1.000
_cell.length_c   1.000
_cell.angle_alpha   90.00
_cell.angle_beta   90.00
_cell.angle_gamma   90.00
#
_symmetry.space_group_name_H-M   'P 1'
#
loop_
_entity.id
_entity.type
_entity.pdbx_description
1 polymer ?
#
loop_
_entity_poly.entity_id
_entity_poly.type
_entity_poly.pdbx_seq_one_letter_code
_entity_poly.pdbx_strand_id
1 'polypeptide(L)'
;MDKDLIKAIAQEIVSDTIFNNYQIYVVIIAISVISAAITSLVSSYYKKRGEDLATKANQQDIVAHLEVTTEAAEKVKAVVAKELQEQLGHKVLLREKLEAIFSHTFELELWLEKSRTEAFKKISPDINDSPLSKIEMYQAIYFCEVSEELKDLQSAYYPVLTFVLKIAMGQTGVEKSEVDEFTEVHTPFLGSLQNFRAALLQKYSPQAGL
;
A
#
# COMPACT_ATOMS: atom_id res chain seq x y z
N MET A 1 9.41 -14.25 97.26
CA MET A 1 8.64 -13.05 96.90
C MET A 1 8.24 -12.39 98.20
N ASP A 2 8.88 -11.26 98.47
CA ASP A 2 8.83 -10.61 99.77
C ASP A 2 7.43 -10.03 100.01
N LYS A 3 6.75 -10.51 101.07
CA LYS A 3 5.36 -10.13 101.37
C LYS A 3 5.25 -8.63 101.65
N ASP A 4 6.33 -8.02 102.12
CA ASP A 4 6.39 -6.58 102.40
C ASP A 4 6.48 -5.74 101.12
N LEU A 5 7.07 -6.28 100.05
CA LEU A 5 7.18 -5.59 98.75
C LEU A 5 5.84 -5.62 98.00
N ILE A 6 5.09 -6.72 98.12
CA ILE A 6 3.71 -6.82 97.61
C ILE A 6 2.77 -5.89 98.42
N LYS A 7 2.97 -5.79 99.74
CA LYS A 7 2.18 -4.92 100.60
C LYS A 7 2.49 -3.45 100.37
N ALA A 8 3.74 -3.08 100.12
CA ALA A 8 4.14 -1.72 99.75
C ALA A 8 3.55 -1.30 98.39
N ILE A 9 3.65 -2.16 97.37
CA ILE A 9 3.03 -1.91 96.06
C ILE A 9 1.50 -1.84 96.18
N ALA A 10 0.87 -2.73 96.95
CA ALA A 10 -0.57 -2.70 97.18
C ALA A 10 -1.02 -1.45 97.96
N GLN A 11 -0.19 -0.95 98.87
CA GLN A 11 -0.50 0.22 99.67
C GLN A 11 -0.27 1.53 98.91
N GLU A 12 0.69 1.59 97.97
CA GLU A 12 0.84 2.66 96.98
C GLU A 12 -0.28 2.69 95.93
N ILE A 13 -0.84 1.52 95.58
CA ILE A 13 -2.00 1.40 94.70
C ILE A 13 -3.29 1.83 95.42
N VAL A 14 -3.41 1.58 96.73
CA VAL A 14 -4.57 1.96 97.56
C VAL A 14 -4.51 3.39 98.09
N SER A 15 -3.33 4.02 98.20
CA SER A 15 -3.13 5.38 98.72
C SER A 15 -3.47 6.51 97.72
N ASP A 16 -4.31 6.25 96.72
CA ASP A 16 -4.74 7.22 95.70
C ASP A 16 -3.59 7.92 94.96
N THR A 17 -2.35 7.47 95.10
CA THR A 17 -1.17 8.20 94.61
C THR A 17 -1.06 8.12 93.09
N ILE A 18 -1.69 7.10 92.50
CA ILE A 18 -1.88 6.96 91.06
C ILE A 18 -3.05 7.83 90.56
N PHE A 19 -4.08 8.09 91.37
CA PHE A 19 -5.24 8.91 90.99
C PHE A 19 -5.04 10.42 91.27
N ASN A 20 -4.26 10.79 92.28
CA ASN A 20 -3.96 12.19 92.65
C ASN A 20 -2.76 12.80 91.90
N ASN A 21 -1.99 12.00 91.15
CA ASN A 21 -0.90 12.51 90.30
C ASN A 21 -1.43 12.97 88.94
N TYR A 22 -2.26 14.02 88.96
CA TYR A 22 -2.80 14.64 87.74
C TYR A 22 -1.69 15.01 86.73
N GLN A 23 -0.49 15.30 87.24
CA GLN A 23 0.72 15.59 86.45
C GLN A 23 1.11 14.42 85.54
N ILE A 24 0.99 13.17 85.99
CA ILE A 24 1.30 11.98 85.19
C ILE A 24 0.31 11.82 84.04
N TYR A 25 -1.00 11.98 84.31
CA TYR A 25 -2.03 11.91 83.26
C TYR A 25 -1.89 13.02 82.22
N VAL A 26 -1.55 14.24 82.63
CA VAL A 26 -1.26 15.35 81.71
C VAL A 26 -0.09 15.01 80.79
N VAL A 27 0.98 14.42 81.32
CA VAL A 27 2.14 14.00 80.51
C VAL A 27 1.76 12.87 79.54
N ILE A 28 1.00 11.87 79.97
CA ILE A 28 0.53 10.78 79.09
C ILE A 28 -0.36 11.32 77.96
N ILE A 29 -1.29 12.24 78.28
CA ILE A 29 -2.14 12.89 77.28
C ILE A 29 -1.27 13.71 76.31
N ALA A 30 -0.31 14.49 76.81
CA ALA A 30 0.60 15.27 75.96
C ALA A 30 1.41 14.37 75.02
N ILE A 31 1.98 13.28 75.52
CA ILE A 31 2.71 12.29 74.71
C ILE A 31 1.78 11.63 73.69
N SER A 32 0.54 11.31 74.07
CA SER A 32 -0.46 10.72 73.16
C SER A 32 -0.86 11.67 72.04
N VAL A 33 -1.06 12.95 72.35
CA VAL A 33 -1.37 13.99 71.35
C VAL A 33 -0.19 14.19 70.40
N ILE A 34 1.05 14.24 70.91
CA ILE A 34 2.25 14.36 70.09
C ILE A 34 2.42 13.12 69.20
N SER A 35 2.22 11.92 69.76
CA SER A 35 2.32 10.66 69.01
C SER A 35 1.24 10.57 67.92
N ALA A 36 0.01 11.00 68.21
CA ALA A 36 -1.07 11.07 67.22
C ALA A 36 -0.77 12.08 66.11
N ALA A 37 -0.22 13.26 66.46
CA ALA A 37 0.18 14.28 65.48
C ALA A 37 1.30 13.76 64.56
N ILE A 38 2.34 13.13 65.12
CA ILE A 38 3.43 12.52 64.34
C ILE A 38 2.88 11.41 63.44
N THR A 39 2.06 10.51 63.98
CA THR A 39 1.46 9.39 63.22
C THR A 39 0.59 9.91 62.07
N SER A 40 -0.19 10.96 62.30
CA SER A 40 -1.02 11.60 61.28
C SER A 40 -0.17 12.21 60.15
N LEU A 41 0.91 12.91 60.48
CA LEU A 41 1.82 13.48 59.49
C LEU A 41 2.52 12.41 58.67
N VAL A 42 3.03 11.36 59.33
CA VAL A 42 3.72 10.25 58.67
C VAL A 42 2.75 9.47 57.78
N SER A 43 1.56 9.14 58.28
CA SER A 43 0.51 8.45 57.51
C SER A 43 0.09 9.25 56.28
N SER A 44 -0.16 10.55 56.45
CA SER A 44 -0.51 11.46 55.34
C SER A 44 0.60 11.53 54.29
N TYR A 45 1.86 11.62 54.72
CA TYR A 45 3.01 11.64 53.82
C TYR A 45 3.15 10.34 53.02
N TYR A 46 3.10 9.17 53.67
CA TYR A 46 3.21 7.88 52.97
C TYR A 46 2.01 7.62 52.06
N LYS A 47 0.80 8.00 52.49
CA LYS A 47 -0.40 7.90 51.65
C LYS A 47 -0.25 8.73 50.39
N LYS A 48 0.12 10.01 50.53
CA LYS A 48 0.30 10.90 49.38
C LYS A 48 1.42 10.43 48.45
N ARG A 49 2.54 9.96 49.00
CA ARG A 49 3.65 9.40 48.22
C ARG A 49 3.25 8.12 47.48
N GLY A 50 2.41 7.27 48.10
CA GLY A 50 1.85 6.08 47.46
C GLY A 50 0.88 6.44 46.32
N GLU A 51 0.01 7.43 46.55
CA GLU A 51 -0.90 7.97 45.53
C GLU A 51 -0.14 8.58 44.35
N ASP A 52 0.91 9.37 44.61
CA ASP A 52 1.75 9.98 43.57
C ASP A 52 2.49 8.90 42.74
N LEU A 53 3.02 7.86 43.40
CA LEU A 53 3.68 6.74 42.72
C LEU A 53 2.70 5.93 41.86
N ALA A 54 1.53 5.59 42.39
CA ALA A 54 0.48 4.89 41.65
C ALA A 54 -0.02 5.71 40.46
N THR A 55 -0.18 7.03 40.65
CA THR A 55 -0.58 7.94 39.57
C THR A 55 0.49 7.99 38.48
N LYS A 56 1.77 8.08 38.86
CA LYS A 56 2.88 8.09 37.90
C LYS A 56 2.97 6.76 37.12
N ALA A 57 2.80 5.63 37.80
CA ALA A 57 2.77 4.32 37.15
C ALA A 57 1.61 4.21 36.14
N ASN A 58 0.39 4.59 36.55
CA ASN A 58 -0.76 4.60 35.65
C ASN A 58 -0.57 5.53 34.44
N GLN A 59 0.05 6.70 34.63
CA GLN A 59 0.37 7.60 33.53
C GLN A 59 1.38 6.98 32.55
N GLN A 60 2.40 6.28 33.05
CA GLN A 60 3.36 5.56 32.22
C GLN A 60 2.69 4.45 31.41
N ASP A 61 1.80 3.68 32.03
CA ASP A 61 1.05 2.62 31.34
C ASP A 61 0.13 3.19 30.26
N ILE A 62 -0.54 4.32 30.53
CA ILE A 62 -1.37 5.03 29.53
C ILE A 62 -0.52 5.50 28.35
N VAL A 63 0.64 6.11 28.61
CA VAL A 63 1.54 6.58 27.54
C VAL A 63 2.06 5.40 26.73
N ALA A 64 2.49 4.32 27.37
CA ALA A 64 2.94 3.11 26.68
C ALA A 64 1.84 2.51 25.80
N HIS A 65 0.60 2.44 26.29
CA HIS A 65 -0.54 2.01 25.47
C HIS A 65 -0.81 2.94 24.28
N LEU A 66 -0.70 4.26 24.46
CA LEU A 66 -0.87 5.22 23.37
C LEU A 66 0.24 5.11 22.31
N GLU A 67 1.48 4.89 22.73
CA GLU A 67 2.61 4.66 21.84
C GLU A 67 2.40 3.39 21.01
N VAL A 68 2.07 2.27 21.66
CA VAL A 68 1.82 0.99 20.97
C VAL A 68 0.65 1.09 19.99
N THR A 69 -0.45 1.74 20.39
CA THR A 69 -1.62 1.90 19.51
C THR A 69 -1.34 2.83 18.35
N THR A 70 -0.55 3.88 18.54
CA THR A 70 -0.14 4.80 17.47
C THR A 70 0.83 4.14 16.50
N GLU A 71 1.81 3.39 17.00
CA GLU A 71 2.71 2.62 16.16
C GLU A 71 1.94 1.59 15.31
N ALA A 72 0.98 0.88 15.92
CA ALA A 72 0.11 -0.04 15.20
C ALA A 72 -0.72 0.67 14.13
N ALA A 73 -1.30 1.84 14.46
CA ALA A 73 -2.10 2.62 13.51
C ALA A 73 -1.26 3.12 12.33
N GLU A 74 -0.05 3.64 12.57
CA GLU A 74 0.84 4.09 11.50
C GLU A 74 1.33 2.93 10.64
N LYS A 75 1.61 1.75 11.22
CA LYS A 75 1.91 0.54 10.45
C LYS A 75 0.75 0.14 9.54
N VAL A 76 -0.47 0.09 10.06
CA VAL A 76 -1.66 -0.22 9.26
C VAL A 76 -1.83 0.79 8.12
N LYS A 77 -1.70 2.09 8.43
CA LYS A 77 -1.79 3.16 7.44
C LYS A 77 -0.72 3.04 6.36
N ALA A 78 0.52 2.71 6.71
CA ALA A 78 1.60 2.50 5.76
C ALA A 78 1.34 1.30 4.84
N VAL A 79 0.81 0.20 5.39
CA VAL A 79 0.44 -0.99 4.59
C VAL A 79 -0.68 -0.66 3.62
N VAL A 80 -1.76 -0.02 4.09
CA VAL A 80 -2.89 0.38 3.24
C VAL A 80 -2.45 1.36 2.15
N ALA A 81 -1.61 2.34 2.49
CA ALA A 81 -1.09 3.30 1.52
C ALA A 81 -0.23 2.61 0.45
N LYS A 82 0.61 1.65 0.84
CA LYS A 82 1.42 0.87 -0.10
C LYS A 82 0.55 0.04 -1.05
N GLU A 83 -0.45 -0.68 -0.52
CA GLU A 83 -1.36 -1.48 -1.35
C GLU A 83 -2.14 -0.62 -2.34
N LEU A 84 -2.67 0.53 -1.89
CA LEU A 84 -3.35 1.47 -2.76
C LEU A 84 -2.42 2.02 -3.84
N GLN A 85 -1.17 2.35 -3.49
CA GLN A 85 -0.18 2.84 -4.43
C GLN A 85 0.18 1.78 -5.47
N GLU A 86 0.32 0.51 -5.08
CA GLU A 86 0.58 -0.59 -6.00
C GLU A 86 -0.60 -0.80 -6.96
N GLN A 87 -1.84 -0.78 -6.44
CA GLN A 87 -3.05 -0.90 -7.27
C GLN A 87 -3.19 0.25 -8.27
N LEU A 88 -2.99 1.50 -7.83
CA LEU A 88 -3.03 2.67 -8.70
C LEU A 88 -1.88 2.65 -9.71
N GLY A 89 -0.67 2.30 -9.27
CA GLY A 89 0.51 2.17 -10.12
C GLY A 89 0.31 1.14 -11.23
N HIS A 90 -0.31 0.00 -10.90
CA HIS A 90 -0.64 -1.03 -11.89
C HIS A 90 -1.63 -0.51 -12.95
N LYS A 91 -2.70 0.19 -12.53
CA LYS A 91 -3.69 0.78 -13.45
C LYS A 91 -3.06 1.82 -14.38
N VAL A 92 -2.23 2.71 -13.84
CA VAL A 92 -1.52 3.74 -14.62
C VAL A 92 -0.58 3.08 -15.62
N LEU A 93 0.23 2.11 -15.18
CA LEU A 93 1.13 1.38 -16.06
C LEU A 93 0.35 0.69 -17.20
N LEU A 94 -0.74 0.00 -16.87
CA LEU A 94 -1.53 -0.71 -17.89
C LEU A 94 -2.12 0.26 -18.92
N ARG A 95 -2.62 1.42 -18.47
CA ARG A 95 -3.09 2.49 -19.36
C ARG A 95 -1.99 2.99 -20.29
N GLU A 96 -0.81 3.32 -19.75
CA GLU A 96 0.33 3.77 -20.55
C GLU A 96 0.75 2.73 -21.61
N LYS A 97 0.76 1.44 -21.24
CA LYS A 97 1.10 0.36 -22.18
C LYS A 97 0.00 0.14 -23.20
N LEU A 98 -1.27 0.34 -22.83
CA LEU A 98 -2.39 0.24 -23.75
C LEU A 98 -2.34 1.37 -24.78
N GLU A 99 -2.08 2.60 -24.35
CA GLU A 99 -1.85 3.74 -25.25
C GLU A 99 -0.66 3.50 -26.17
N ALA A 100 0.45 2.97 -25.65
CA ALA A 100 1.65 2.68 -26.44
C ALA A 100 1.40 1.61 -27.51
N ILE A 101 0.76 0.48 -27.19
CA ILE A 101 0.48 -0.55 -28.20
C ILE A 101 -0.51 -0.01 -29.26
N PHE A 102 -1.48 0.81 -28.85
CA PHE A 102 -2.37 1.51 -29.79
C PHE A 102 -1.58 2.43 -30.74
N SER A 103 -0.65 3.24 -30.22
CA SER A 103 0.24 4.07 -31.05
C SER A 103 0.96 3.22 -32.10
N HIS A 104 1.55 2.09 -31.69
CA HIS A 104 2.24 1.21 -32.61
C HIS A 104 1.33 0.59 -33.67
N THR A 105 0.06 0.31 -33.36
CA THR A 105 -0.89 -0.14 -34.38
C THR A 105 -1.17 0.93 -35.44
N PHE A 106 -1.23 2.22 -35.07
CA PHE A 106 -1.37 3.32 -36.03
C PHE A 106 -0.08 3.54 -36.83
N GLU A 107 1.07 3.43 -36.16
CA GLU A 107 2.37 3.48 -36.83
C GLU A 107 2.50 2.36 -37.86
N LEU A 108 1.99 1.15 -37.59
CA LEU A 108 2.02 0.03 -38.53
C LEU A 108 1.23 0.33 -39.81
N GLU A 109 0.05 0.92 -39.67
CA GLU A 109 -0.81 1.33 -40.79
C GLU A 109 -0.11 2.39 -41.66
N LEU A 110 0.43 3.43 -41.02
CA LEU A 110 1.19 4.48 -41.70
C LEU A 110 2.46 3.94 -42.37
N TRP A 111 3.17 3.01 -41.72
CA TRP A 111 4.36 2.37 -42.26
C TRP A 111 4.02 1.55 -43.51
N LEU A 112 2.91 0.81 -43.52
CA LEU A 112 2.46 0.06 -44.71
C LEU A 112 2.09 0.99 -45.87
N GLU A 113 1.39 2.08 -45.60
CA GLU A 113 1.03 3.07 -46.62
C GLU A 113 2.28 3.75 -47.22
N LYS A 114 3.23 4.12 -46.36
CA LYS A 114 4.53 4.66 -46.79
C LYS A 114 5.30 3.64 -47.63
N SER A 115 5.40 2.40 -47.15
CA SER A 115 6.07 1.29 -47.84
C SER A 115 5.47 1.03 -49.22
N ARG A 116 4.15 1.09 -49.34
CA ARG A 116 3.45 1.01 -50.63
C ARG A 116 3.86 2.14 -51.58
N THR A 117 3.88 3.38 -51.07
CA THR A 117 4.25 4.56 -51.87
C THR A 117 5.71 4.49 -52.34
N GLU A 118 6.61 3.95 -51.52
CA GLU A 118 8.01 3.71 -51.87
C GLU A 118 8.17 2.55 -52.87
N ALA A 119 7.38 1.49 -52.72
CA ALA A 119 7.37 0.36 -53.63
C ALA A 119 6.99 0.77 -55.07
N PHE A 120 6.04 1.71 -55.25
CA PHE A 120 5.73 2.27 -56.58
C PHE A 120 6.94 2.98 -57.24
N LYS A 121 7.88 3.47 -56.42
CA LYS A 121 9.16 4.04 -56.89
C LYS A 121 10.25 2.98 -57.06
N LYS A 122 9.90 1.70 -56.97
CA LYS A 122 10.81 0.53 -56.99
C LYS A 122 11.84 0.55 -55.86
N ILE A 123 11.48 1.15 -54.73
CA ILE A 123 12.29 1.14 -53.50
C ILE A 123 11.70 0.04 -52.61
N SER A 124 12.53 -0.92 -52.20
CA SER A 124 12.10 -1.96 -51.27
C SER A 124 12.01 -1.39 -49.86
N PRO A 125 10.90 -1.63 -49.13
CA PRO A 125 10.76 -1.17 -47.74
C PRO A 125 11.74 -1.92 -46.82
N ASP A 126 12.24 -1.23 -45.79
CA ASP A 126 13.03 -1.87 -44.74
C ASP A 126 12.11 -2.59 -43.75
N ILE A 127 12.12 -3.92 -43.79
CA ILE A 127 11.29 -4.78 -42.94
C ILE A 127 11.66 -4.62 -41.46
N ASN A 128 12.90 -4.27 -41.15
CA ASN A 128 13.36 -4.10 -39.75
C ASN A 128 12.72 -2.88 -39.07
N ASP A 129 12.30 -1.90 -39.86
CA ASP A 129 11.61 -0.70 -39.37
C ASP A 129 10.12 -0.94 -39.10
N SER A 130 9.59 -2.14 -39.41
CA SER A 130 8.19 -2.47 -39.18
C SER A 130 7.82 -2.39 -37.67
N PRO A 131 6.77 -1.65 -37.30
CA PRO A 131 6.28 -1.60 -35.93
C PRO A 131 5.72 -2.93 -35.41
N LEU A 132 5.52 -3.93 -36.26
CA LEU A 132 4.93 -5.22 -35.90
C LEU A 132 5.67 -5.91 -34.75
N SER A 133 7.01 -5.92 -34.77
CA SER A 133 7.83 -6.53 -33.71
C SER A 133 7.63 -5.84 -32.35
N LYS A 134 7.36 -4.53 -32.35
CA LYS A 134 7.01 -3.80 -31.12
C LYS A 134 5.64 -4.23 -30.62
N ILE A 135 4.65 -4.34 -31.51
CA ILE A 135 3.31 -4.81 -31.15
C ILE A 135 3.38 -6.21 -30.53
N GLU A 136 4.13 -7.13 -31.14
CA GLU A 136 4.38 -8.48 -30.62
C GLU A 136 5.01 -8.45 -29.23
N MET A 137 6.04 -7.63 -29.03
CA MET A 137 6.70 -7.48 -27.73
C MET A 137 5.73 -6.96 -26.65
N TYR A 138 4.96 -5.90 -26.94
CA TYR A 138 3.99 -5.35 -25.99
C TYR A 138 2.88 -6.37 -25.68
N GLN A 139 2.39 -7.07 -26.70
CA GLN A 139 1.40 -8.11 -26.55
C GLN A 139 1.91 -9.25 -25.65
N ALA A 140 3.12 -9.75 -25.89
CA ALA A 140 3.69 -10.85 -25.12
C ALA A 140 3.91 -10.48 -23.64
N ILE A 141 4.32 -9.24 -23.36
CA ILE A 141 4.66 -8.80 -21.99
C ILE A 141 3.41 -8.38 -21.20
N TYR A 142 2.52 -7.59 -21.81
CA TYR A 142 1.44 -6.91 -21.10
C TYR A 142 0.04 -7.41 -21.47
N PHE A 143 -0.15 -7.99 -22.65
CA PHE A 143 -1.47 -8.29 -23.20
C PHE A 143 -1.57 -9.73 -23.74
N CYS A 144 -1.18 -10.72 -22.92
CA CYS A 144 -1.07 -12.12 -23.34
C CYS A 144 -2.40 -12.73 -23.82
N GLU A 145 -3.53 -12.23 -23.33
CA GLU A 145 -4.88 -12.74 -23.64
C GLU A 145 -5.36 -12.39 -25.05
N VAL A 146 -4.72 -11.44 -25.74
CA VAL A 146 -5.04 -11.07 -27.14
C VAL A 146 -4.09 -11.71 -28.17
N SER A 147 -3.49 -12.85 -27.81
CA SER A 147 -2.51 -13.54 -28.67
C SER A 147 -3.14 -14.11 -29.94
N GLU A 148 -4.38 -14.58 -29.88
CA GLU A 148 -5.08 -15.09 -31.08
C GLU A 148 -5.40 -13.95 -32.05
N GLU A 149 -5.90 -12.82 -31.55
CA GLU A 149 -6.19 -11.64 -32.38
C GLU A 149 -4.91 -11.04 -33.00
N LEU A 150 -3.76 -11.16 -32.32
CA LEU A 150 -2.46 -10.80 -32.91
C LEU A 150 -2.05 -11.76 -34.02
N LYS A 151 -2.25 -13.07 -33.86
CA LYS A 151 -1.95 -14.06 -34.92
C LYS A 151 -2.80 -13.82 -36.17
N ASP A 152 -4.08 -13.47 -35.98
CA ASP A 152 -4.96 -13.10 -37.09
C ASP A 152 -4.45 -11.85 -37.80
N LEU A 153 -4.04 -10.83 -37.03
CA LEU A 153 -3.41 -9.63 -37.59
C LEU A 153 -2.12 -9.95 -38.37
N GLN A 154 -1.23 -10.79 -37.84
CA GLN A 154 -0.01 -11.23 -38.51
C GLN A 154 -0.33 -11.97 -39.82
N SER A 155 -1.31 -12.87 -39.78
CA SER A 155 -1.76 -13.65 -40.94
C SER A 155 -2.33 -12.74 -42.04
N ALA A 156 -2.99 -11.64 -41.69
CA ALA A 156 -3.47 -10.64 -42.63
C ALA A 156 -2.39 -9.64 -43.07
N TYR A 157 -1.36 -9.39 -42.25
CA TYR A 157 -0.25 -8.49 -42.54
C TYR A 157 0.68 -9.01 -43.64
N TYR A 158 1.12 -10.27 -43.57
CA TYR A 158 2.10 -10.81 -44.51
C TYR A 158 1.65 -10.79 -45.98
N PRO A 159 0.38 -11.05 -46.33
CA PRO A 159 -0.12 -10.87 -47.69
C PRO A 159 0.04 -9.43 -48.21
N VAL A 160 -0.27 -8.42 -47.38
CA VAL A 160 -0.10 -7.00 -47.74
C VAL A 160 1.38 -6.68 -47.96
N LEU A 161 2.25 -7.12 -47.06
CA LEU A 161 3.70 -6.93 -47.20
C LEU A 161 4.24 -7.60 -48.48
N THR A 162 3.78 -8.82 -48.75
CA THR A 162 4.17 -9.57 -49.96
C THR A 162 3.74 -8.84 -51.23
N PHE A 163 2.54 -8.27 -51.25
CA PHE A 163 2.05 -7.44 -52.35
C PHE A 163 2.95 -6.20 -52.55
N VAL A 164 3.26 -5.48 -51.48
CA VAL A 164 4.16 -4.31 -51.51
C VAL A 164 5.55 -4.69 -52.07
N LEU A 165 6.12 -5.81 -51.63
CA LEU A 165 7.41 -6.29 -52.12
C LEU A 165 7.38 -6.68 -53.60
N LYS A 166 6.29 -7.31 -54.08
CA LYS A 166 6.12 -7.63 -55.50
C LYS A 166 6.08 -6.38 -56.38
N ILE A 167 5.42 -5.31 -55.92
CA ILE A 167 5.42 -4.01 -56.61
C ILE A 167 6.85 -3.47 -56.67
N ALA A 168 7.58 -3.47 -55.55
CA ALA A 168 8.95 -2.96 -55.51
C ALA A 168 9.89 -3.73 -56.46
N MET A 169 9.67 -5.03 -56.64
CA MET A 169 10.41 -5.89 -57.56
C MET A 169 9.95 -5.79 -59.02
N GLY A 170 8.88 -5.03 -59.31
CA GLY A 170 8.32 -4.90 -60.65
C GLY A 170 7.65 -6.18 -61.18
N GLN A 171 7.21 -7.07 -60.28
CA GLN A 171 6.60 -8.36 -60.63
C GLN A 171 5.07 -8.30 -60.77
N THR A 172 4.44 -7.19 -60.39
CA THR A 172 3.01 -6.95 -60.64
C THR A 172 2.83 -6.46 -62.07
N GLY A 173 2.27 -7.33 -62.92
CA GLY A 173 1.85 -6.98 -64.27
C GLY A 173 0.55 -6.17 -64.24
N VAL A 174 0.49 -5.13 -65.07
CA VAL A 174 -0.55 -4.09 -65.18
C VAL A 174 -1.95 -4.61 -65.61
N GLU A 175 -2.28 -5.89 -65.41
CA GLU A 175 -3.48 -6.54 -66.01
C GLU A 175 -4.64 -6.90 -65.06
N LYS A 176 -4.59 -6.46 -63.82
CA LYS A 176 -5.78 -6.07 -63.03
C LYS A 176 -5.46 -4.70 -62.43
N SER A 177 -6.46 -3.86 -62.19
CA SER A 177 -6.17 -2.56 -61.58
C SER A 177 -5.46 -2.86 -60.25
N GLU A 178 -4.22 -2.41 -60.07
CA GLU A 178 -3.41 -2.68 -58.87
C GLU A 178 -4.16 -2.27 -57.59
N VAL A 179 -5.14 -1.39 -57.75
CA VAL A 179 -6.11 -0.95 -56.76
C VAL A 179 -7.03 -2.09 -56.28
N ASP A 180 -7.53 -2.94 -57.17
CA ASP A 180 -8.41 -4.06 -56.81
C ASP A 180 -7.65 -5.13 -56.02
N GLU A 181 -6.47 -5.53 -56.50
CA GLU A 181 -5.62 -6.52 -55.81
C GLU A 181 -5.15 -6.00 -54.45
N PHE A 182 -4.79 -4.72 -54.35
CA PHE A 182 -4.46 -4.11 -53.06
C PHE A 182 -5.66 -4.11 -52.11
N THR A 183 -6.85 -3.77 -52.59
CA THR A 183 -8.06 -3.72 -51.76
C THR A 183 -8.43 -5.11 -51.22
N GLU A 184 -8.24 -6.16 -52.02
CA GLU A 184 -8.45 -7.56 -51.61
C GLU A 184 -7.56 -7.96 -50.43
N VAL A 185 -6.29 -7.53 -50.40
CA VAL A 185 -5.36 -7.86 -49.30
C VAL A 185 -5.42 -6.87 -48.13
N HIS A 186 -5.70 -5.60 -48.38
CA HIS A 186 -5.69 -4.55 -47.36
C HIS A 186 -6.95 -4.56 -46.49
N THR A 187 -8.11 -4.91 -47.05
CA THR A 187 -9.37 -4.94 -46.30
C THR A 187 -9.36 -5.96 -45.15
N PRO A 188 -8.90 -7.22 -45.35
CA PRO A 188 -8.73 -8.18 -44.26
C PRO A 188 -7.74 -7.72 -43.19
N PHE A 189 -6.66 -7.02 -43.60
CA PHE A 189 -5.69 -6.44 -42.67
C PHE A 189 -6.34 -5.38 -41.77
N LEU A 190 -7.06 -4.41 -42.35
CA LEU A 190 -7.76 -3.39 -41.56
C LEU A 190 -8.79 -4.01 -40.61
N GLY A 191 -9.55 -5.01 -41.08
CA GLY A 191 -10.49 -5.75 -40.23
C GLY A 191 -9.80 -6.44 -39.05
N SER A 192 -8.69 -7.13 -39.30
CA SER A 192 -7.91 -7.81 -38.25
C SER A 192 -7.27 -6.81 -37.28
N LEU A 193 -6.81 -5.67 -37.77
CA LEU A 193 -6.26 -4.59 -36.95
C LEU A 193 -7.32 -3.96 -36.04
N GLN A 194 -8.52 -3.73 -36.57
CA GLN A 194 -9.66 -3.24 -35.79
C GLN A 194 -10.10 -4.26 -34.74
N ASN A 195 -10.15 -5.54 -35.10
CA ASN A 195 -10.49 -6.62 -34.16
C ASN A 195 -9.46 -6.71 -33.02
N PHE A 196 -8.16 -6.62 -33.34
CA PHE A 196 -7.09 -6.59 -32.34
C PHE A 196 -7.23 -5.40 -31.38
N ARG A 197 -7.46 -4.19 -31.90
CA ARG A 197 -7.72 -2.98 -31.10
C ARG A 197 -8.97 -3.13 -30.22
N ALA A 198 -10.06 -3.68 -30.78
CA ALA A 198 -11.30 -3.90 -30.04
C ALA A 198 -11.10 -4.91 -28.89
N ALA A 199 -10.38 -6.01 -29.15
CA ALA A 199 -10.07 -7.01 -28.13
C ALA A 199 -9.20 -6.45 -27.00
N LEU A 200 -8.21 -5.62 -27.33
CA LEU A 200 -7.40 -4.89 -26.34
C LEU A 200 -8.28 -4.03 -25.42
N LEU A 201 -9.18 -3.23 -25.99
CA LEU A 201 -10.09 -2.38 -25.20
C LEU A 201 -11.05 -3.21 -24.35
N GLN A 202 -11.67 -4.24 -24.94
CA GLN A 202 -12.65 -5.07 -24.25
C GLN A 202 -12.03 -5.77 -23.03
N LYS A 203 -10.82 -6.32 -23.17
CA LYS A 203 -10.16 -7.09 -22.10
C LYS A 203 -9.46 -6.20 -21.08
N TYR A 204 -8.84 -5.09 -21.51
CA TYR A 204 -7.92 -4.32 -20.66
C TYR A 204 -8.38 -2.91 -20.29
N SER A 205 -9.40 -2.32 -20.95
CA SER A 205 -9.97 -1.02 -20.53
C SER A 205 -10.50 -1.06 -19.08
N PRO A 206 -11.26 -2.09 -18.67
CA PRO A 206 -11.76 -2.16 -17.28
C PRO A 206 -10.63 -2.27 -16.25
N GLN A 207 -9.56 -2.99 -16.60
CA GLN A 207 -8.38 -3.18 -15.75
C GLN A 207 -7.57 -1.90 -15.63
N ALA A 208 -7.49 -1.10 -16.72
CA ALA A 208 -6.82 0.20 -16.75
C ALA A 208 -7.65 1.35 -16.15
N GLY A 209 -8.89 1.07 -15.71
CA GLY A 209 -9.83 2.06 -15.19
C GLY A 209 -10.22 3.11 -16.23
N LEU A 210 -10.43 2.66 -17.47
CA LEU A 210 -10.90 3.42 -18.61
C LEU A 210 -12.34 3.04 -18.96
#